data_AF-A0A6A0AJA4-F1
#
_entry.id   AF-A0A6A0AJA4-F1
#
_cell.length_a   1.000
_cell.length_b   1.000
_cell.length_c   1.000
_cell.angle_alpha   90.00
_cell.angle_beta   90.00
_cell.angle_gamma   90.00
#
_symmetry.space_group_name_H-M   'P 1'
#
loop_
_entity.id
_entity.type
_entity.pdbx_description
1 polymer ?
#
loop_
_entity_poly.entity_id
_entity_poly.type
_entity_poly.pdbx_seq_one_letter_code
_entity_poly.pdbx_strand_id
1 'polypeptide(L)'
;DEDESEGQAAEQGTEPVVAKLGSQRINNLFTHLRKIALHPLLVRHRYTDAMLEDMVSLATRHGLFGGQCTVERVGKEMNGWSDFQLHNFAESYRGVLGHYALEAECLMTSGKLKELTRLLPPMKAKGSRVLLFSQWTQMLDIMEWFMRQQGYTYVRLDGSTQVEERLSIVDRFNDPANQVFVFLLSTRAGGQGLNLTGADTVVLHDVDFNPQVDRQAEDRCH
;
A
#
# COMPACT_ATOMS: atom_id res chain seq x y z
N ASP A 1 -6.80 -51.42 -18.74
CA ASP A 1 -5.66 -51.44 -17.81
C ASP A 1 -4.44 -50.71 -18.36
N GLU A 2 -4.60 -49.50 -18.90
CA GLU A 2 -3.48 -48.60 -19.22
C GLU A 2 -4.02 -47.16 -19.16
N ASP A 3 -4.09 -46.56 -17.96
CA ASP A 3 -4.39 -45.11 -17.81
C ASP A 3 -3.99 -44.54 -16.42
N GLU A 4 -2.82 -44.92 -15.88
CA GLU A 4 -2.38 -44.45 -14.54
C GLU A 4 -0.93 -43.90 -14.45
N SER A 5 -0.21 -43.66 -15.55
CA SER A 5 1.23 -43.33 -15.48
C SER A 5 1.66 -41.87 -15.72
N GLU A 6 0.76 -40.93 -16.03
CA GLU A 6 1.17 -39.54 -16.34
C GLU A 6 1.13 -38.55 -15.15
N GLY A 7 0.81 -39.01 -13.94
CA GLY A 7 0.64 -38.14 -12.77
C GLY A 7 1.88 -37.79 -11.94
N GLN A 8 3.07 -38.34 -12.22
CA GLN A 8 4.20 -38.29 -11.26
C GLN A 8 5.44 -37.47 -11.68
N ALA A 9 5.44 -36.83 -12.84
CA ALA A 9 6.66 -36.17 -13.35
C ALA A 9 6.83 -34.67 -12.97
N ALA A 10 5.85 -34.04 -12.30
CA ALA A 10 5.86 -32.59 -12.09
C ALA A 10 6.39 -32.10 -10.71
N GLU A 11 6.63 -32.99 -9.73
CA GLU A 11 6.97 -32.57 -8.35
C GLU A 11 8.48 -32.51 -8.03
N GLN A 12 9.37 -33.01 -8.88
CA GLN A 12 10.77 -33.22 -8.50
C GLN A 12 11.70 -31.99 -8.69
N GLY A 13 11.19 -30.87 -9.21
CA GLY A 13 12.00 -29.68 -9.52
C GLY A 13 12.01 -28.57 -8.45
N THR A 14 11.04 -28.54 -7.54
CA THR A 14 10.80 -27.42 -6.62
C THR A 14 11.38 -27.63 -5.22
N GLU A 15 11.59 -28.88 -4.79
CA GLU A 15 12.06 -29.20 -3.43
C GLU A 15 13.49 -28.75 -3.08
N PRO A 16 14.51 -28.79 -3.96
CA PRO A 16 15.90 -28.58 -3.53
C PRO A 16 16.24 -27.11 -3.23
N VAL A 17 15.48 -26.16 -3.79
CA VAL A 17 15.65 -24.71 -3.51
C VAL A 17 14.88 -24.33 -2.24
N VAL A 18 13.67 -24.87 -2.08
CA VAL A 18 12.81 -24.65 -0.91
C VAL A 18 13.42 -25.25 0.36
N ALA A 19 14.09 -26.40 0.27
CA ALA A 19 14.78 -27.00 1.40
C ALA A 19 16.05 -26.22 1.84
N LYS A 20 16.72 -25.52 0.91
CA LYS A 20 17.93 -24.72 1.21
C LYS A 20 17.63 -23.36 1.81
N LEU A 21 16.46 -22.80 1.53
CA LEU A 21 15.99 -21.52 2.06
C LEU A 21 14.96 -21.81 3.15
N GLY A 22 15.34 -21.71 4.43
CA GLY A 22 14.39 -21.97 5.53
C GLY A 22 13.04 -21.23 5.35
N SER A 23 11.94 -21.85 5.77
CA SER A 23 10.56 -21.40 5.50
C SER A 23 10.29 -19.92 5.82
N GLN A 24 10.90 -19.39 6.89
CA GLN A 24 10.82 -17.98 7.24
C GLN A 24 11.44 -17.06 6.18
N ARG A 25 12.58 -17.44 5.59
CA ARG A 25 13.24 -16.66 4.53
C ARG A 25 12.41 -16.65 3.24
N ILE A 26 11.76 -17.77 2.92
CA ILE A 26 10.85 -17.88 1.77
C ILE A 26 9.64 -16.97 1.98
N ASN A 27 9.02 -17.01 3.15
CA ASN A 27 7.88 -16.15 3.47
C ASN A 27 8.22 -14.65 3.38
N ASN A 28 9.41 -14.26 3.85
CA ASN A 28 9.89 -12.89 3.74
C ASN A 28 10.15 -12.47 2.28
N LEU A 29 10.77 -13.35 1.49
CA LEU A 29 11.01 -13.11 0.06
C LEU A 29 9.68 -12.98 -0.70
N PHE A 30 8.75 -13.89 -0.46
CA PHE A 30 7.43 -13.86 -1.08
C PHE A 30 6.65 -12.58 -0.73
N THR A 31 6.75 -12.15 0.52
CA THR A 31 6.21 -10.86 0.96
C THR A 31 6.82 -9.68 0.18
N HIS A 32 8.14 -9.67 -0.01
CA HIS A 32 8.80 -8.64 -0.83
C HIS A 32 8.37 -8.69 -2.30
N LEU A 33 8.23 -9.88 -2.89
CA LEU A 33 7.77 -10.02 -4.27
C LEU A 33 6.36 -9.48 -4.46
N ARG A 34 5.44 -9.75 -3.51
CA ARG A 34 4.08 -9.17 -3.52
C ARG A 34 4.11 -7.64 -3.44
N LYS A 35 4.94 -7.08 -2.56
CA LYS A 35 5.13 -5.63 -2.44
C LYS A 35 5.65 -5.02 -3.74
N ILE A 36 6.67 -5.61 -4.36
CA ILE A 36 7.22 -5.11 -5.63
C ILE A 36 6.18 -5.17 -6.75
N ALA A 37 5.40 -6.26 -6.82
CA ALA A 37 4.32 -6.41 -7.79
C ALA A 37 3.18 -5.39 -7.61
N LEU A 38 2.99 -4.87 -6.40
CA LEU A 38 2.10 -3.75 -6.11
C LEU A 38 2.72 -2.42 -6.54
N HIS A 39 3.89 -2.12 -5.98
CA HIS A 39 4.59 -0.88 -6.23
C HIS A 39 6.08 -0.99 -5.85
N PRO A 40 7.03 -0.59 -6.72
CA PRO A 40 8.46 -0.67 -6.43
C PRO A 40 8.87 0.07 -5.14
N LEU A 41 8.22 1.19 -4.84
CA LEU A 41 8.52 2.01 -3.65
C LEU A 41 8.00 1.43 -2.31
N LEU A 42 7.36 0.25 -2.31
CA LEU A 42 6.99 -0.46 -1.08
C LEU A 42 8.17 -1.23 -0.46
N VAL A 43 9.28 -1.32 -1.18
CA VAL A 43 10.55 -1.86 -0.68
C VAL A 43 11.62 -0.78 -0.74
N ARG A 44 12.73 -0.98 -0.02
CA ARG A 44 13.89 -0.11 -0.12
C ARG A 44 14.78 -0.61 -1.27
N HIS A 45 14.91 0.20 -2.32
CA HIS A 45 15.72 -0.13 -3.50
C HIS A 45 16.45 1.09 -4.06
N ARG A 46 15.78 2.25 -4.13
CA ARG A 46 16.36 3.50 -4.64
C ARG A 46 17.23 4.19 -3.60
N TYR A 47 16.87 4.10 -2.31
CA TYR A 47 17.66 4.66 -1.22
C TYR A 47 18.73 3.66 -0.77
N THR A 48 19.95 3.88 -1.28
CA THR A 48 21.12 3.08 -0.91
C THR A 48 21.47 3.23 0.57
N ASP A 49 22.24 2.28 1.12
CA ASP A 49 22.70 2.36 2.51
C ASP A 49 23.51 3.63 2.77
N ALA A 50 24.36 4.04 1.83
CA ALA A 50 25.13 5.29 1.93
C ALA A 50 24.23 6.53 1.98
N MET A 51 23.17 6.58 1.16
CA MET A 51 22.19 7.68 1.22
C MET A 51 21.45 7.67 2.56
N LEU A 52 21.07 6.48 3.05
CA LEU A 52 20.38 6.32 4.32
C LEU A 52 21.25 6.79 5.50
N GLU A 53 22.53 6.43 5.54
CA GLU A 53 23.48 6.88 6.55
C GLU A 53 23.59 8.41 6.61
N ASP A 54 23.66 9.06 5.45
CA ASP A 54 23.71 10.51 5.34
C ASP A 54 22.39 11.16 5.81
N MET A 55 21.25 10.63 5.37
CA MET A 55 19.93 11.06 5.83
C MET A 55 19.78 10.92 7.36
N VAL A 56 20.27 9.82 7.95
CA VAL A 56 20.24 9.56 9.40
C VAL A 56 21.11 10.57 10.15
N SER A 57 22.30 10.87 9.64
CA SER A 57 23.21 11.88 10.20
C SER A 57 22.58 13.28 10.19
N LEU A 58 21.99 13.68 9.05
CA LEU A 58 21.28 14.95 8.91
C LEU A 58 20.04 15.00 9.82
N ALA A 59 19.23 13.95 9.84
CA ALA A 59 18.03 13.89 10.65
C ALA A 59 18.33 13.99 12.15
N THR A 60 19.41 13.35 12.60
CA THR A 60 19.86 13.42 14.00
C THR A 60 20.41 14.81 14.33
N ARG A 61 21.28 15.36 13.47
CA ARG A 61 21.87 16.70 13.67
C ARG A 61 20.82 17.80 13.76
N HIS A 62 19.77 17.71 12.95
CA HIS A 62 18.67 18.68 12.92
C HIS A 62 17.52 18.31 13.89
N GLY A 63 17.64 17.24 14.67
CA GLY A 63 16.65 16.88 15.69
C GLY A 63 15.29 16.43 15.14
N LEU A 64 15.23 15.88 13.93
CA LEU A 64 13.97 15.58 13.21
C LEU A 64 13.14 14.45 13.84
N PHE A 65 13.72 13.67 14.76
CA PHE A 65 13.05 12.60 15.50
C PHE A 65 12.64 12.99 16.93
N GLY A 66 12.77 14.28 17.28
CA GLY A 66 12.47 14.81 18.61
C GLY A 66 13.55 14.51 19.65
N GLY A 67 13.76 15.46 20.59
CA GLY A 67 14.68 15.31 21.73
C GLY A 67 16.13 14.94 21.35
N GLN A 68 16.87 14.36 22.31
CA GLN A 68 18.19 13.77 22.08
C GLN A 68 18.05 12.32 21.59
N CYS A 69 17.61 12.13 20.35
CA CYS A 69 17.62 10.81 19.73
C CYS A 69 19.05 10.47 19.25
N THR A 70 19.54 9.26 19.51
CA THR A 70 20.88 8.84 19.06
C THR A 70 20.86 8.47 17.58
N VAL A 71 22.00 8.68 16.90
CA VAL A 71 22.19 8.28 15.49
C VAL A 71 21.84 6.81 15.26
N GLU A 72 22.23 5.94 16.20
CA GLU A 72 21.93 4.50 16.16
C GLU A 72 20.43 4.21 16.16
N ARG A 73 19.65 4.90 17.00
CA ARG A 73 18.21 4.71 17.09
C ARG A 73 17.50 5.20 15.84
N VAL A 74 17.91 6.36 15.33
CA VAL A 74 17.39 6.91 14.07
C VAL A 74 17.72 5.95 12.90
N GLY A 75 18.95 5.47 12.82
CA GLY A 75 19.38 4.51 11.81
C GLY A 75 18.59 3.19 11.86
N LYS A 76 18.37 2.65 13.06
CA LYS A 76 17.57 1.44 13.24
C LYS A 76 16.13 1.61 12.76
N GLU A 77 15.52 2.75 13.04
CA GLU A 77 14.16 3.08 12.60
C GLU A 77 14.11 3.22 11.08
N MET A 78 14.93 4.10 10.51
CA MET A 78 14.92 4.41 9.08
C MET A 78 15.34 3.23 8.20
N ASN A 79 16.16 2.30 8.70
CA ASN A 79 16.52 1.09 7.97
C ASN A 79 15.33 0.16 7.70
N GLY A 80 14.27 0.23 8.51
CA GLY A 80 13.03 -0.51 8.30
C GLY A 80 12.08 0.13 7.29
N TRP A 81 12.36 1.34 6.82
CA TRP A 81 11.45 2.10 5.97
C TRP A 81 11.58 1.73 4.49
N SER A 82 10.46 1.84 3.76
CA SER A 82 10.44 1.72 2.30
C SER A 82 10.92 3.00 1.62
N ASP A 83 11.22 2.93 0.31
CA ASP A 83 11.56 4.12 -0.47
C ASP A 83 10.47 5.20 -0.39
N PHE A 84 9.19 4.82 -0.37
CA PHE A 84 8.09 5.78 -0.25
C PHE A 84 8.05 6.48 1.12
N GLN A 85 8.34 5.77 2.20
CA GLN A 85 8.42 6.36 3.53
C GLN A 85 9.61 7.32 3.66
N LEU A 86 10.77 6.93 3.14
CA LEU A 86 11.95 7.80 3.09
C LEU A 86 11.69 9.05 2.24
N HIS A 87 10.98 8.91 1.12
CA HIS A 87 10.52 10.04 0.32
C HIS A 87 9.58 10.97 1.11
N ASN A 88 8.55 10.44 1.77
CA ASN A 88 7.62 11.26 2.56
C ASN A 88 8.33 11.97 3.73
N PHE A 89 9.32 11.33 4.33
CA PHE A 89 10.16 11.95 5.35
C PHE A 89 11.00 13.10 4.77
N ALA A 90 11.64 12.88 3.63
CA ALA A 90 12.37 13.93 2.91
C ALA A 90 11.46 15.11 2.51
N GLU A 91 10.24 14.83 2.08
CA GLU A 91 9.21 15.82 1.75
C GLU A 91 8.75 16.64 2.96
N SER A 92 8.53 15.97 4.09
CA SER A 92 8.12 16.62 5.35
C SER A 92 9.20 17.57 5.88
N TYR A 93 10.47 17.28 5.58
CA TYR A 93 11.63 18.07 5.98
C TYR A 93 12.42 18.60 4.78
N ARG A 94 11.72 19.14 3.76
CA ARG A 94 12.31 19.64 2.51
C ARG A 94 13.50 20.57 2.69
N GLY A 95 13.53 21.39 3.75
CA GLY A 95 14.64 22.31 4.02
C GLY A 95 15.97 21.62 4.36
N VAL A 96 15.95 20.37 4.81
CA VAL A 96 17.14 19.60 5.22
C VAL A 96 17.38 18.41 4.30
N LEU A 97 16.30 17.72 3.90
CA LEU A 97 16.35 16.45 3.17
C LEU A 97 15.76 16.54 1.77
N GLY A 98 15.39 17.72 1.29
CA GLY A 98 14.65 17.89 0.04
C GLY A 98 15.37 17.32 -1.19
N HIS A 99 16.70 17.26 -1.21
CA HIS A 99 17.46 16.67 -2.32
C HIS A 99 17.37 15.14 -2.40
N TYR A 100 16.85 14.47 -1.36
CA TYR A 100 16.52 13.05 -1.43
C TYR A 100 15.09 12.79 -1.90
N ALA A 101 14.24 13.81 -1.96
CA ALA A 101 12.87 13.63 -2.41
C ALA A 101 12.84 13.13 -3.87
N LEU A 102 12.03 12.11 -4.12
CA LEU A 102 11.86 11.54 -5.45
C LEU A 102 10.96 12.43 -6.31
N GLU A 103 11.24 12.45 -7.61
CA GLU A 103 10.37 13.05 -8.62
C GLU A 103 9.04 12.29 -8.74
N ALA A 104 7.97 12.98 -9.11
CA ALA A 104 6.62 12.41 -9.19
C ALA A 104 6.54 11.22 -10.17
N GLU A 105 7.34 11.23 -11.23
CA GLU A 105 7.48 10.18 -12.22
C GLU A 105 7.91 8.85 -11.58
N CYS A 106 8.76 8.89 -10.55
CA CYS A 106 9.19 7.70 -9.82
C CYS A 106 8.02 7.03 -9.10
N LEU A 107 7.06 7.81 -8.61
CA LEU A 107 5.88 7.33 -7.90
C LEU A 107 4.81 6.80 -8.86
N MET A 108 4.88 7.13 -10.15
CA MET A 108 4.00 6.61 -11.20
C MET A 108 4.57 5.38 -11.93
N THR A 109 5.61 4.74 -11.38
CA THR A 109 6.28 3.60 -12.04
C THR A 109 5.49 2.29 -11.97
N SER A 110 4.54 2.15 -11.04
CA SER A 110 3.71 0.93 -10.92
C SER A 110 2.74 0.77 -12.09
N GLY A 111 2.72 -0.43 -12.68
CA GLY A 111 1.73 -0.80 -13.69
C GLY A 111 0.30 -0.74 -13.17
N LYS A 112 0.06 -1.07 -11.90
CA LYS A 112 -1.28 -0.98 -11.30
C LYS A 112 -1.76 0.46 -11.13
N LEU A 113 -0.87 1.39 -10.77
CA LEU A 113 -1.23 2.82 -10.73
C LEU A 113 -1.49 3.40 -12.12
N LYS A 114 -0.70 2.99 -13.12
CA LYS A 114 -0.96 3.35 -14.52
C LYS A 114 -2.34 2.87 -14.97
N GLU A 115 -2.72 1.65 -14.57
CA GLU A 115 -4.04 1.12 -14.88
C GLU A 115 -5.16 1.87 -14.14
N LEU A 116 -4.97 2.23 -12.87
CA LEU A 116 -5.92 3.11 -12.16
C LEU A 116 -6.10 4.48 -12.84
N THR A 117 -5.04 5.02 -13.45
CA THR A 117 -5.10 6.26 -14.24
C THR A 117 -6.03 6.11 -15.45
N ARG A 118 -6.19 4.89 -15.99
CA ARG A 118 -7.12 4.57 -17.07
C ARG A 118 -8.53 4.26 -16.58
N LEU A 119 -8.66 3.58 -15.44
CA LEU A 119 -9.93 3.07 -14.91
C LEU A 119 -10.77 4.14 -14.21
N LEU A 120 -10.15 5.03 -13.43
CA LEU A 120 -10.88 6.00 -12.60
C LEU A 120 -11.56 7.14 -13.37
N PRO A 121 -10.97 7.74 -14.43
CA PRO A 121 -11.60 8.85 -15.15
C PRO A 121 -13.01 8.53 -15.70
N PRO A 122 -13.26 7.42 -16.41
CA PRO A 122 -14.60 7.11 -16.90
C PRO A 122 -15.59 6.82 -15.77
N MET A 123 -15.15 6.28 -14.63
CA MET A 123 -16.00 6.09 -13.45
C MET A 123 -16.42 7.45 -12.87
N LYS A 124 -15.46 8.36 -12.69
CA LYS A 124 -15.73 9.72 -12.21
C LYS A 124 -16.69 10.48 -13.13
N ALA A 125 -16.49 10.36 -14.44
CA ALA A 125 -17.34 11.02 -15.44
C ALA A 125 -18.79 10.53 -15.42
N LYS A 126 -19.02 9.27 -15.01
CA LYS A 126 -20.36 8.70 -14.81
C LYS A 126 -21.00 9.05 -13.47
N GLY A 127 -20.26 9.70 -12.57
CA GLY A 127 -20.71 9.95 -11.19
C GLY A 127 -20.60 8.73 -10.27
N SER A 128 -19.90 7.67 -10.70
CA SER A 128 -19.67 6.48 -9.88
C SER A 128 -18.78 6.79 -8.68
N ARG A 129 -18.93 5.99 -7.62
CA ARG A 129 -18.23 6.16 -6.35
C ARG A 129 -17.56 4.85 -5.97
N VAL A 130 -16.26 4.91 -5.72
CA VAL A 130 -15.39 3.74 -5.77
C VAL A 130 -14.89 3.37 -4.38
N LEU A 131 -15.10 2.11 -3.98
CA LEU A 131 -14.36 1.50 -2.88
C LEU A 131 -13.07 0.89 -3.42
N LEU A 132 -11.92 1.32 -2.91
CA LEU A 132 -10.62 0.84 -3.36
C LEU A 132 -9.91 0.16 -2.19
N PHE A 133 -9.80 -1.16 -2.28
CA PHE A 133 -9.22 -2.01 -1.24
C PHE A 133 -7.76 -2.35 -1.50
N SER A 134 -6.98 -2.43 -0.41
CA SER A 134 -5.66 -3.04 -0.40
C SER A 134 -5.40 -3.79 0.91
N GLN A 135 -4.59 -4.85 0.86
CA GLN A 135 -4.13 -5.54 2.08
C GLN A 135 -3.01 -4.76 2.79
N TRP A 136 -2.38 -3.79 2.11
CA TRP A 136 -1.19 -3.09 2.61
C TRP A 136 -1.48 -1.62 2.88
N THR A 137 -1.42 -1.19 4.15
CA THR A 137 -1.59 0.22 4.51
C THR A 137 -0.56 1.13 3.84
N GLN A 138 0.68 0.67 3.68
CA GLN A 138 1.72 1.39 2.94
C GLN A 138 1.32 1.63 1.47
N MET A 139 0.53 0.74 0.87
CA MET A 139 0.01 0.94 -0.48
C MET A 139 -1.13 1.98 -0.48
N LEU A 140 -1.94 2.02 0.58
CA LEU A 140 -2.93 3.10 0.77
C LEU A 140 -2.24 4.47 0.89
N ASP A 141 -1.07 4.56 1.56
CA ASP A 141 -0.30 5.81 1.63
C ASP A 141 0.12 6.29 0.21
N ILE A 142 0.55 5.37 -0.64
CA ILE A 142 0.88 5.66 -2.06
C ILE A 142 -0.38 6.06 -2.83
N MET A 143 -1.51 5.39 -2.58
CA MET A 143 -2.78 5.74 -3.22
C MET A 143 -3.27 7.12 -2.79
N GLU A 144 -3.12 7.52 -1.54
CA GLU A 144 -3.44 8.88 -1.10
C GLU A 144 -2.60 9.93 -1.83
N TRP A 145 -1.31 9.67 -2.02
CA TRP A 145 -0.48 10.53 -2.87
C TRP A 145 -1.03 10.57 -4.31
N PHE A 146 -1.34 9.41 -4.90
CA PHE A 146 -1.88 9.32 -6.25
C PHE A 146 -3.22 10.07 -6.40
N MET A 147 -4.16 9.92 -5.45
CA MET A 147 -5.44 10.63 -5.47
C MET A 147 -5.24 12.15 -5.45
N ARG A 148 -4.29 12.64 -4.63
CA ARG A 148 -3.92 14.06 -4.61
C ARG A 148 -3.36 14.52 -5.95
N GLN A 149 -2.46 13.76 -6.56
CA GLN A 149 -1.90 14.10 -7.88
C GLN A 149 -2.96 14.15 -8.98
N GLN A 150 -3.95 13.25 -8.94
CA GLN A 150 -5.03 13.22 -9.94
C GLN A 150 -6.19 14.18 -9.63
N GLY A 151 -6.14 14.91 -8.51
CA GLY A 151 -7.24 15.81 -8.10
C GLY A 151 -8.52 15.06 -7.75
N TYR A 152 -8.41 13.87 -7.18
CA TYR A 152 -9.53 13.07 -6.71
C TYR A 152 -9.77 13.31 -5.21
N THR A 153 -11.02 13.60 -4.87
CA THR A 153 -11.51 13.63 -3.49
C THR A 153 -11.61 12.22 -2.96
N TYR A 154 -11.10 11.98 -1.75
CA TYR A 154 -11.15 10.66 -1.15
C TYR A 154 -11.33 10.73 0.37
N VAL A 155 -11.67 9.58 0.95
CA VAL A 155 -11.55 9.30 2.39
C VAL A 155 -10.81 7.98 2.57
N ARG A 156 -10.25 7.76 3.77
CA ARG A 156 -9.48 6.56 4.09
C ARG A 156 -9.94 5.96 5.41
N LEU A 157 -10.03 4.62 5.46
CA LEU A 157 -10.27 3.88 6.69
C LEU A 157 -9.39 2.63 6.70
N ASP A 158 -8.59 2.49 7.76
CA ASP A 158 -7.77 1.31 7.97
C ASP A 158 -7.67 0.92 9.46
N GLY A 159 -6.68 0.09 9.82
CA GLY A 159 -6.50 -0.38 11.20
C GLY A 159 -6.03 0.70 12.18
N SER A 160 -5.46 1.80 11.68
CA SER A 160 -4.97 2.93 12.49
C SER A 160 -6.06 3.96 12.78
N THR A 161 -7.16 3.96 12.02
CA THR A 161 -8.30 4.86 12.23
C THR A 161 -8.95 4.60 13.59
N GLN A 162 -9.04 5.65 14.40
CA GLN A 162 -9.66 5.61 15.72
C GLN A 162 -11.12 5.19 15.61
N VAL A 163 -11.60 4.37 16.55
CA VAL A 163 -12.96 3.80 16.50
C VAL A 163 -14.03 4.89 16.40
N GLU A 164 -13.83 5.99 17.13
CA GLU A 164 -14.73 7.15 17.19
C GLU A 164 -14.83 7.90 15.86
N GLU A 165 -13.78 7.89 15.03
CA GLU A 165 -13.73 8.56 13.73
C GLU A 165 -14.33 7.70 12.60
N ARG A 166 -14.45 6.39 12.79
CA ARG A 166 -14.90 5.47 11.72
C ARG A 166 -16.29 5.82 11.21
N LEU A 167 -17.23 6.07 12.12
CA LEU A 167 -18.61 6.41 11.76
C LEU A 167 -18.68 7.71 10.98
N SER A 168 -17.97 8.76 11.41
CA SER A 168 -18.00 10.05 10.72
C SER A 168 -17.40 9.97 9.32
N ILE A 169 -16.35 9.15 9.11
CA ILE A 169 -15.78 8.90 7.79
C ILE A 169 -16.79 8.18 6.89
N VAL A 170 -17.46 7.15 7.42
CA VAL A 170 -18.48 6.39 6.68
C VAL A 170 -19.68 7.28 6.34
N ASP A 171 -20.18 8.06 7.29
CA ASP A 171 -21.30 8.98 7.07
C ASP A 171 -20.95 10.04 6.03
N ARG A 172 -19.75 10.63 6.12
CA ARG A 172 -19.25 11.57 5.12
C ARG A 172 -19.18 10.94 3.74
N PHE A 173 -18.82 9.67 3.64
CA PHE A 173 -18.89 8.96 2.37
C PHE A 173 -20.34 8.73 1.96
N ASN A 174 -21.21 8.17 2.79
CA ASN A 174 -22.56 7.82 2.36
C ASN A 174 -23.47 9.04 2.06
N ASP A 175 -23.17 10.21 2.61
CA ASP A 175 -23.92 11.44 2.35
C ASP A 175 -23.80 11.89 0.87
N PRO A 176 -24.91 11.90 0.11
CA PRO A 176 -24.92 12.30 -1.30
C PRO A 176 -24.56 13.77 -1.54
N ALA A 177 -24.64 14.63 -0.50
CA ALA A 177 -24.21 16.02 -0.60
C ALA A 177 -22.68 16.15 -0.66
N ASN A 178 -21.94 15.13 -0.20
CA ASN A 178 -20.49 15.10 -0.25
C ASN A 178 -19.99 14.56 -1.59
N GLN A 179 -19.08 15.29 -2.22
CA GLN A 179 -18.50 14.92 -3.52
C GLN A 179 -17.36 13.91 -3.40
N VAL A 180 -17.35 13.02 -2.39
CA VAL A 180 -16.24 12.07 -2.19
C VAL A 180 -16.30 10.96 -3.24
N PHE A 181 -15.36 10.99 -4.17
CA PHE A 181 -15.23 10.02 -5.26
C PHE A 181 -14.69 8.64 -4.83
N VAL A 182 -13.60 8.59 -4.04
CA VAL A 182 -12.94 7.32 -3.68
C VAL A 182 -12.93 7.09 -2.16
N PHE A 183 -13.20 5.86 -1.73
CA PHE A 183 -12.97 5.39 -0.37
C PHE A 183 -11.81 4.38 -0.36
N LEU A 184 -10.67 4.78 0.18
CA LEU A 184 -9.52 3.91 0.40
C LEU A 184 -9.71 3.06 1.65
N LEU A 185 -9.66 1.74 1.51
CA LEU A 185 -9.95 0.81 2.60
C LEU A 185 -8.84 -0.23 2.74
N SER A 186 -8.40 -0.51 3.96
CA SER A 186 -7.68 -1.76 4.18
C SER A 186 -8.70 -2.90 4.22
N THR A 187 -8.43 -4.01 3.55
CA THR A 187 -9.40 -5.10 3.41
C THR A 187 -9.88 -5.61 4.77
N ARG A 188 -8.99 -5.69 5.75
CA ARG A 188 -9.33 -6.08 7.12
C ARG A 188 -10.22 -5.07 7.85
N ALA A 189 -10.06 -3.76 7.59
CA ALA A 189 -10.90 -2.76 8.23
C ALA A 189 -12.27 -2.63 7.55
N GLY A 190 -12.32 -2.82 6.22
CA GLY A 190 -13.58 -2.91 5.48
C GLY A 190 -14.42 -4.15 5.79
N GLY A 191 -13.78 -5.25 6.20
CA GLY A 191 -14.48 -6.48 6.61
C GLY A 191 -15.27 -6.37 7.93
N GLN A 192 -15.13 -5.28 8.70
CA GLN A 192 -15.69 -5.14 10.06
C GLN A 192 -17.17 -4.76 10.14
N GLY A 193 -17.98 -4.98 9.10
CA GLY A 193 -19.43 -4.73 9.19
C GLY A 193 -19.86 -3.30 8.84
N LEU A 194 -19.04 -2.52 8.14
CA LEU A 194 -19.44 -1.19 7.66
C LEU A 194 -20.45 -1.30 6.52
N ASN A 195 -21.40 -0.37 6.45
CA ASN A 195 -22.37 -0.27 5.36
C ASN A 195 -21.99 0.92 4.45
N LEU A 196 -21.58 0.64 3.21
CA LEU A 196 -21.00 1.62 2.28
C LEU A 196 -21.89 1.80 1.06
N THR A 197 -23.19 2.02 1.28
CA THR A 197 -24.23 2.17 0.25
C THR A 197 -24.00 3.35 -0.70
N GLY A 198 -23.13 4.29 -0.35
CA GLY A 198 -22.77 5.40 -1.21
C GLY A 198 -21.90 5.00 -2.42
N ALA A 199 -21.40 3.76 -2.49
CA ALA A 199 -20.57 3.27 -3.58
C ALA A 199 -21.35 2.37 -4.55
N ASP A 200 -20.96 2.40 -5.82
CA ASP A 200 -21.50 1.54 -6.89
C ASP A 200 -20.42 0.67 -7.55
N THR A 201 -19.15 0.88 -7.17
CA THR A 201 -17.99 0.25 -7.80
C THR A 201 -16.99 -0.19 -6.73
N VAL A 202 -16.48 -1.42 -6.85
CA VAL A 202 -15.40 -1.95 -6.02
C VAL A 202 -14.16 -2.23 -6.88
N VAL A 203 -13.00 -1.80 -6.39
CA VAL A 203 -11.70 -2.12 -6.96
C VAL A 203 -10.84 -2.79 -5.90
N LEU A 204 -10.54 -4.07 -6.10
CA LEU A 204 -9.54 -4.79 -5.31
C LEU A 204 -8.16 -4.56 -5.94
N HIS A 205 -7.34 -3.72 -5.31
CA HIS A 205 -6.00 -3.45 -5.83
C HIS A 205 -5.06 -4.65 -5.67
N ASP A 206 -5.26 -5.41 -4.61
CA ASP A 206 -4.64 -6.68 -4.34
C ASP A 206 -5.59 -7.59 -3.58
N VAL A 207 -5.48 -8.89 -3.91
CA VAL A 207 -6.35 -9.94 -3.40
C VAL A 207 -5.70 -10.66 -2.21
N ASP A 208 -6.54 -11.11 -1.29
CA ASP A 208 -6.15 -12.00 -0.21
C ASP A 208 -5.92 -13.44 -0.73
N PHE A 209 -5.20 -14.25 0.03
CA PHE A 209 -5.10 -15.68 -0.25
C PHE A 209 -6.38 -16.43 0.13
N ASN A 210 -7.17 -15.87 1.05
CA ASN A 210 -8.48 -16.35 1.39
C ASN A 210 -9.56 -15.55 0.62
N PRO A 211 -10.17 -16.12 -0.44
CA PRO A 211 -11.18 -15.43 -1.24
C PRO A 211 -12.41 -14.98 -0.45
N GLN A 212 -12.67 -15.55 0.73
CA GLN A 212 -13.78 -15.15 1.59
C GLN A 212 -13.59 -13.73 2.14
N VAL A 213 -12.33 -13.32 2.37
CA VAL A 213 -12.00 -11.97 2.86
C VAL A 213 -12.35 -10.93 1.81
N ASP A 214 -11.99 -11.19 0.55
CA ASP A 214 -12.28 -10.28 -0.56
C ASP A 214 -13.78 -10.25 -0.88
N ARG A 215 -14.48 -11.40 -0.86
CA ARG A 215 -15.93 -11.46 -1.03
C ARG A 215 -16.67 -10.63 0.03
N GLN A 216 -16.23 -10.70 1.29
CA GLN A 216 -16.79 -9.88 2.36
C GLN A 216 -16.54 -8.38 2.18
N ALA A 217 -15.48 -8.00 1.47
CA ALA A 217 -15.21 -6.61 1.11
C ALA A 217 -16.09 -6.15 -0.07
N GLU A 218 -16.33 -7.03 -1.05
CA GLU A 218 -17.25 -6.78 -2.18
C GLU A 218 -18.70 -6.62 -1.74
N ASP A 219 -19.17 -7.45 -0.80
CA ASP A 219 -20.54 -7.40 -0.25
C ASP A 219 -20.88 -6.05 0.44
N ARG A 220 -19.94 -5.10 0.52
CA ARG A 220 -20.13 -3.78 1.16
C ARG A 220 -20.80 -2.74 0.27
N CYS A 221 -20.78 -2.93 -1.06
CA CYS A 221 -21.46 -2.04 -2.01
C CYS A 221 -22.84 -2.56 -2.46
N HIS A 222 -23.31 -3.67 -1.90
CA HIS A 222 -24.55 -4.35 -2.28
C HIS A 222 -25.64 -4.23 -1.22
#